data_AF-A0A6L9ZD53-F1
#
_entry.id   AF-A0A6L9ZD53-F1
#
_cell.length_a   1.000
_cell.length_b   1.000
_cell.length_c   1.000
_cell.angle_alpha   90.00
_cell.angle_beta   90.00
_cell.angle_gamma   90.00
#
_symmetry.space_group_name_H-M   'P 1'
#
loop_
_entity.id
_entity.type
_entity.pdbx_description
1 polymer ?
#
loop_
_entity_poly.entity_id
_entity_poly.type
_entity_poly.pdbx_seq_one_letter_code
_entity_poly.pdbx_strand_id
1 'polypeptide(L)'
;MVISLQLLKQVKLDVLAESLPLPILLDSRRRKIRRFLRLNHWTIETIWFPCVTALLEKMFNPNDRIYIAIDRTSWSLINILMVTVVYDHRAWPIYWISLDKKGNSNLSEQKTVLSKSKRVTIRLYCCGAGRPRILLGQTWSLAE
;
A
#
# COMPACT_ATOMS: atom_id res chain seq x y z
N MET A 1 16.37 12.68 -0.45
CA MET A 1 16.02 11.73 0.62
C MET A 1 14.85 10.84 0.22
N VAL A 2 13.67 11.39 -0.13
CA VAL A 2 12.55 10.57 -0.67
C VAL A 2 12.94 9.87 -1.97
N ILE A 3 13.58 10.58 -2.90
CA ILE A 3 14.11 10.00 -4.16
C ILE A 3 15.11 8.88 -3.89
N SER A 4 16.01 9.06 -2.92
CA SER A 4 17.01 8.05 -2.53
C SER A 4 16.35 6.76 -2.00
N LEU A 5 15.25 6.87 -1.26
CA LEU A 5 14.46 5.72 -0.80
C LEU A 5 13.78 4.97 -1.95
N GLN A 6 13.37 5.68 -3.00
CA GLN A 6 12.67 5.09 -4.16
C GLN A 6 13.63 4.46 -5.17
N LEU A 7 14.84 5.01 -5.33
CA LEU A 7 15.83 4.51 -6.30
C LEU A 7 16.67 3.34 -5.78
N LEU A 8 16.85 3.23 -4.46
CA LEU A 8 17.68 2.19 -3.89
C LEU A 8 16.87 0.89 -3.71
N LYS A 9 17.34 -0.18 -4.37
CA LYS A 9 16.76 -1.54 -4.23
C LYS A 9 16.94 -2.13 -2.83
N GLN A 10 17.90 -1.62 -2.04
CA GLN A 10 18.21 -2.10 -0.70
C GLN A 10 17.82 -1.08 0.36
N VAL A 11 16.92 -1.46 1.26
CA VAL A 11 16.48 -0.63 2.39
C VAL A 11 17.40 -0.84 3.61
N LYS A 12 18.71 -0.72 3.39
CA LYS A 12 19.71 -0.70 4.48
C LYS A 12 20.01 0.73 4.87
N LEU A 13 20.04 1.04 6.17
CA LEU A 13 20.27 2.40 6.65
C LEU A 13 21.62 2.97 6.17
N ASP A 14 22.63 2.10 6.04
CA ASP A 14 23.97 2.48 5.59
C ASP A 14 24.00 2.86 4.10
N VAL A 15 23.42 2.02 3.25
CA VAL A 15 23.27 2.29 1.81
C VAL A 15 22.48 3.59 1.57
N LEU A 16 21.42 3.80 2.35
CA LEU A 16 20.65 5.03 2.31
C LEU A 16 21.50 6.24 2.74
N ALA A 17 22.32 6.12 3.79
CA ALA A 17 23.18 7.19 4.29
C ALA A 17 24.29 7.54 3.30
N GLU A 18 24.88 6.56 2.63
CA GLU A 18 25.91 6.76 1.60
C GLU A 18 25.36 7.49 0.38
N SER A 19 24.15 7.13 -0.06
CA SER A 19 23.49 7.73 -1.24
C SER A 19 23.03 9.18 -1.06
N LEU A 20 23.06 9.72 0.16
CA LEU A 20 22.64 11.10 0.42
C LEU A 20 23.76 12.08 -0.01
N PRO A 21 23.50 12.99 -0.97
CA PRO A 21 24.49 13.95 -1.45
C PRO A 21 24.63 15.13 -0.46
N LEU A 22 25.03 14.85 0.77
CA LEU A 22 25.19 15.85 1.83
C LEU A 22 26.64 15.83 2.32
N PRO A 23 27.40 16.95 2.30
CA PRO A 23 28.80 16.98 2.74
C PRO A 23 28.91 16.97 4.29
N ILE A 24 28.37 15.93 4.91
CA ILE A 24 28.39 15.69 6.35
C ILE A 24 28.87 14.26 6.64
N LEU A 25 29.38 14.04 7.86
CA LEU A 25 29.80 12.71 8.33
C LEU A 25 28.70 11.65 8.13
N LEU A 26 29.11 10.43 7.77
CA LEU A 26 28.20 9.31 7.51
C LEU A 26 27.26 9.04 8.70
N ASP A 27 27.76 9.10 9.94
CA ASP A 27 26.95 8.92 11.14
C ASP A 27 25.92 10.03 11.35
N SER A 28 26.23 11.25 10.90
CA SER A 28 25.26 12.34 10.88
C SER A 28 24.18 12.11 9.82
N ARG A 29 24.52 11.53 8.66
CA ARG A 29 23.54 11.11 7.64
C ARG A 29 22.63 10.00 8.17
N ARG A 30 23.19 8.97 8.82
CA ARG A 30 22.43 7.89 9.49
C ARG A 30 21.44 8.44 10.52
N ARG A 31 21.91 9.34 11.40
CA ARG A 31 21.04 10.00 12.41
C ARG A 31 19.92 10.80 11.75
N LYS A 32 20.22 11.51 10.66
CA LYS A 32 19.23 12.29 9.89
C LYS A 32 18.15 11.38 9.28
N ILE A 33 18.52 10.28 8.64
CA ILE A 33 17.56 9.31 8.09
C ILE A 33 16.73 8.69 9.21
N ARG A 34 17.36 8.30 10.32
CA ARG A 34 16.62 7.74 11.47
C ARG A 34 15.62 8.73 12.05
N ARG A 35 15.98 10.01 12.17
CA ARG A 35 15.06 11.07 12.60
C ARG A 35 13.90 11.22 11.61
N PHE A 36 14.19 11.23 10.32
CA PHE A 36 13.19 11.32 9.24
C PHE A 36 12.19 10.15 9.29
N LEU A 37 12.66 8.91 9.44
CA LEU A 37 11.81 7.72 9.53
C LEU A 37 11.00 7.63 10.84
N ARG A 38 11.39 8.37 11.88
CA ARG A 38 10.70 8.42 13.19
C ARG A 38 9.69 9.57 13.30
N LEU A 39 9.49 10.34 12.23
CA LEU A 39 8.55 11.45 12.25
C LEU A 39 7.11 10.93 12.32
N ASN A 40 6.38 11.33 13.36
CA ASN A 40 5.02 10.83 13.63
C ASN A 40 3.93 11.37 12.67
N HIS A 41 4.26 12.29 11.77
CA HIS A 41 3.30 12.87 10.81
C HIS A 41 3.13 12.06 9.52
N TRP A 42 3.71 10.85 9.47
CA TRP A 42 3.81 10.04 8.28
C TRP A 42 2.75 8.95 8.30
N THR A 43 1.57 9.29 7.81
CA THR A 43 0.55 8.27 7.54
C THR A 43 0.70 7.80 6.10
N ILE A 44 0.38 6.53 5.86
CA ILE A 44 0.33 5.97 4.49
C ILE A 44 -0.61 6.83 3.63
N GLU A 45 -1.69 7.31 4.22
CA GLU A 45 -2.72 8.11 3.57
C GLU A 45 -2.18 9.45 3.03
N THR A 46 -1.24 10.10 3.71
CA THR A 46 -0.71 11.40 3.26
C THR A 46 0.39 11.27 2.21
N ILE A 47 1.22 10.24 2.30
CA ILE A 47 2.39 10.08 1.42
C ILE A 47 2.05 9.22 0.20
N TRP A 48 1.38 8.10 0.42
CA TRP A 48 1.20 7.08 -0.59
C TRP A 48 -0.03 7.31 -1.47
N PHE A 49 -1.14 7.79 -0.89
CA PHE A 49 -2.37 7.95 -1.67
C PHE A 49 -2.24 8.91 -2.85
N PRO A 50 -1.62 10.10 -2.73
CA PRO A 50 -1.42 10.96 -3.89
C PRO A 50 -0.61 10.30 -5.00
N CYS A 51 0.41 9.50 -4.62
CA CYS A 51 1.24 8.78 -5.58
C CYS A 51 0.46 7.68 -6.31
N VAL A 52 -0.35 6.91 -5.57
CA VAL A 52 -1.18 5.85 -6.16
C VAL A 52 -2.29 6.44 -7.02
N THR A 53 -2.99 7.48 -6.55
CA THR A 53 -4.05 8.14 -7.33
C THR A 53 -3.49 8.64 -8.66
N ALA A 54 -2.37 9.38 -8.65
CA ALA A 54 -1.75 9.87 -9.88
C ALA A 54 -1.28 8.73 -10.81
N LEU A 55 -0.80 7.62 -10.26
CA LEU A 55 -0.41 6.45 -11.04
C LEU A 55 -1.64 5.79 -11.69
N LEU A 56 -2.72 5.60 -10.93
CA LEU A 56 -3.94 4.97 -11.42
C LEU A 56 -4.63 5.83 -12.49
N GLU A 57 -4.71 7.14 -12.29
CA GLU A 57 -5.27 8.09 -13.27
C GLU A 57 -4.49 8.10 -14.59
N LYS A 58 -3.16 7.90 -14.54
CA LYS A 58 -2.33 7.82 -15.75
C LYS A 58 -2.50 6.50 -16.50
N MET A 59 -2.87 5.43 -15.80
CA MET A 59 -2.85 4.08 -16.34
C MET A 59 -4.20 3.53 -16.74
N PHE A 60 -5.25 3.99 -16.08
CA PHE A 60 -6.60 3.51 -16.28
C PHE A 60 -7.48 4.64 -16.74
N ASN A 61 -8.27 4.37 -17.77
CA ASN A 61 -9.38 5.23 -18.13
C ASN A 61 -10.52 5.03 -17.11
N PRO A 62 -11.43 6.01 -16.96
CA PRO A 62 -12.55 5.88 -16.04
C PRO A 62 -13.37 4.61 -16.23
N ASN A 63 -13.51 4.09 -17.45
CA ASN A 63 -14.32 2.90 -17.74
C ASN A 63 -13.56 1.56 -17.65
N ASP A 64 -12.26 1.59 -17.33
CA ASP A 64 -11.46 0.38 -17.26
C ASP A 64 -11.79 -0.42 -15.98
N ARG A 65 -11.81 -1.75 -16.11
CA ARG A 65 -12.07 -2.64 -14.99
C ARG A 65 -10.79 -2.87 -14.21
N ILE A 66 -10.81 -2.50 -12.93
CA ILE A 66 -9.69 -2.69 -12.01
C ILE A 66 -10.03 -3.84 -11.06
N TYR A 67 -9.11 -4.80 -10.94
CA TYR A 67 -9.23 -5.90 -9.98
C TYR A 67 -8.53 -5.52 -8.68
N ILE A 68 -9.20 -5.73 -7.56
CA ILE A 68 -8.64 -5.50 -6.23
C ILE A 68 -8.51 -6.84 -5.52
N ALA A 69 -7.32 -7.11 -4.98
CA ALA A 69 -7.06 -8.27 -4.15
C ALA A 69 -6.67 -7.85 -2.75
N ILE A 70 -7.14 -8.60 -1.76
CA ILE A 70 -6.68 -8.49 -0.37
C ILE A 70 -5.73 -9.65 -0.12
N ASP A 71 -4.54 -9.34 0.35
CA ASP A 71 -3.55 -10.35 0.71
C ASP A 71 -3.04 -10.15 2.13
N ARG A 72 -2.59 -11.24 2.76
CA ARG A 72 -1.93 -11.20 4.06
C ARG A 72 -0.53 -11.77 3.96
N THR A 73 0.42 -11.01 4.51
CA THR A 73 1.80 -11.45 4.63
C THR A 73 2.20 -11.48 6.10
N SER A 74 2.55 -12.67 6.60
CA SER A 74 3.08 -12.86 7.95
C SER A 74 4.60 -13.09 7.90
N TRP A 75 5.36 -12.15 8.46
CA TRP A 75 6.80 -12.26 8.65
C TRP A 75 7.13 -12.31 10.14
N SER A 76 7.22 -13.52 10.68
CA SER A 76 7.49 -13.76 12.10
C SER A 76 6.47 -13.03 13.01
N LEU A 77 6.85 -11.91 13.62
CA LEU A 77 6.00 -11.10 14.50
C LEU A 77 5.17 -10.05 13.73
N ILE A 78 5.53 -9.77 12.48
CA ILE A 78 4.89 -8.74 11.66
C ILE A 78 3.78 -9.39 10.84
N ASN A 79 2.54 -8.96 11.05
CA ASN A 79 1.39 -9.46 10.31
C ASN A 79 0.78 -8.30 9.52
N ILE A 80 0.99 -8.27 8.21
CA ILE A 80 0.53 -7.17 7.35
C ILE A 80 -0.69 -7.63 6.55
N LEU A 81 -1.76 -6.85 6.63
CA LEU A 81 -2.93 -6.99 5.76
C LEU A 81 -2.87 -5.89 4.71
N MET A 82 -2.92 -6.28 3.44
CA MET A 82 -2.68 -5.41 2.30
C MET A 82 -3.86 -5.47 1.31
N VAL A 83 -4.25 -4.32 0.79
CA VAL A 83 -5.13 -4.18 -0.38
C VAL A 83 -4.27 -3.79 -1.58
N THR A 84 -4.42 -4.52 -2.67
CA THR A 84 -3.64 -4.36 -3.90
C THR A 84 -4.53 -4.19 -5.11
N VAL A 85 -4.11 -3.38 -6.09
CA VAL A 85 -4.64 -3.45 -7.46
C VAL A 85 -3.88 -4.55 -8.19
N VAL A 86 -4.60 -5.44 -8.85
CA VAL A 86 -4.02 -6.45 -9.73
C VAL A 86 -4.20 -6.00 -11.18
N TYR A 87 -3.08 -5.81 -11.87
CA TYR A 87 -3.02 -5.42 -13.27
C TYR A 87 -1.81 -6.05 -13.96
N ASP A 88 -2.01 -6.58 -15.17
CA ASP A 88 -0.95 -7.19 -15.98
C ASP A 88 -0.05 -8.16 -15.20
N HIS A 89 -0.67 -9.13 -14.53
CA HIS A 89 0.02 -10.13 -13.69
C HIS A 89 0.87 -9.56 -12.54
N ARG A 90 0.68 -8.28 -12.18
CA ARG A 90 1.36 -7.60 -11.08
C ARG A 90 0.34 -7.12 -10.04
N ALA A 91 0.73 -7.21 -8.77
CA ALA A 91 -0.04 -6.68 -7.65
C ALA A 91 0.62 -5.42 -7.12
N TRP A 92 -0.10 -4.31 -7.11
CA TRP A 92 0.37 -3.02 -6.61
C TRP A 92 -0.33 -2.64 -5.31
N PRO A 93 0.41 -2.46 -4.21
CA PRO A 93 -0.19 -2.11 -2.93
C PRO A 93 -0.83 -0.73 -2.96
N ILE A 94 -2.12 -0.66 -2.64
CA ILE A 94 -2.85 0.59 -2.44
C ILE A 94 -2.77 1.02 -0.97
N TYR A 95 -3.00 0.07 -0.07
CA TYR A 95 -3.05 0.34 1.36
C TYR A 95 -2.68 -0.91 2.14
N TRP A 96 -2.07 -0.72 3.31
CA TRP A 96 -1.74 -1.82 4.21
C TRP A 96 -1.81 -1.35 5.66
N ILE A 97 -2.05 -2.30 6.55
CA ILE A 97 -1.97 -2.10 8.00
C ILE A 97 -1.15 -3.22 8.63
N SER A 98 -0.42 -2.88 9.68
CA SER A 98 0.15 -3.88 10.58
C SER A 98 -0.94 -4.30 11.56
N LEU A 99 -1.14 -5.61 11.70
CA LEU A 99 -2.04 -6.20 12.69
C LEU A 99 -1.21 -6.58 13.92
N ASP A 100 -1.63 -6.10 15.09
CA ASP A 100 -0.93 -6.35 16.37
C ASP A 100 -1.18 -7.75 16.95
N LYS A 101 -1.78 -8.65 16.16
CA LYS A 101 -2.11 -10.02 16.57
C LYS A 101 -1.42 -11.05 15.70
N LYS A 102 -0.99 -12.14 16.35
CA LYS A 102 -0.59 -13.38 15.69
C LYS A 102 -1.84 -14.16 15.32
N GLY A 103 -2.04 -14.46 14.04
CA GLY A 103 -3.18 -15.24 13.56
C GLY A 103 -3.97 -14.57 12.44
N ASN A 104 -5.24 -14.98 12.27
CA ASN A 104 -6.05 -14.58 11.13
C ASN A 104 -6.62 -13.16 11.25
N SER A 105 -6.76 -12.46 10.12
CA SER A 105 -7.48 -11.18 10.09
C SER A 105 -8.96 -11.39 10.35
N ASN A 106 -9.60 -10.43 11.01
CA ASN A 106 -11.04 -10.45 11.23
C ASN A 106 -11.74 -9.80 10.02
N LEU A 107 -13.02 -10.14 9.82
CA LEU A 107 -13.85 -9.50 8.80
C LEU A 107 -13.93 -7.97 9.00
N SER A 108 -13.93 -7.50 10.26
CA SER A 108 -13.92 -6.07 10.57
C SER A 108 -12.64 -5.37 10.09
N GLU A 109 -11.48 -6.01 10.25
CA GLU A 109 -10.19 -5.50 9.78
C GLU A 109 -10.16 -5.45 8.25
N GLN A 110 -10.63 -6.51 7.59
CA GLN A 110 -10.73 -6.54 6.13
C GLN A 110 -11.65 -5.43 5.60
N LYS A 111 -12.83 -5.24 6.21
CA LYS A 111 -13.75 -4.15 5.88
C LYS A 111 -13.13 -2.77 6.10
N THR A 112 -12.30 -2.61 7.12
CA THR A 112 -11.62 -1.34 7.46
C THR A 112 -10.53 -1.00 6.44
N VAL A 113 -9.71 -1.96 6.04
CA VAL A 113 -8.67 -1.74 5.02
C VAL A 113 -9.31 -1.45 3.66
N LEU A 114 -10.39 -2.17 3.33
CA LEU A 114 -11.19 -1.89 2.13
C LEU A 114 -11.81 -0.50 2.16
N SER A 115 -12.47 -0.10 3.25
CA SER A 115 -13.14 1.22 3.33
C SER A 115 -12.14 2.36 3.18
N LYS A 116 -10.92 2.23 3.72
CA LYS A 116 -9.84 3.19 3.52
C LYS A 116 -9.32 3.21 2.08
N SER A 117 -9.17 2.04 1.46
CA SER A 117 -8.71 1.94 0.07
C SER A 117 -9.68 2.57 -0.93
N LYS A 118 -10.99 2.58 -0.65
CA LYS A 118 -12.01 3.26 -1.47
C LYS A 118 -11.82 4.78 -1.57
N ARG A 119 -11.06 5.39 -0.66
CA ARG A 119 -10.78 6.84 -0.67
C ARG A 119 -9.76 7.24 -1.75
N VAL A 120 -8.87 6.34 -2.12
CA VAL A 120 -8.08 6.46 -3.35
C VAL A 120 -9.10 6.35 -4.48
N THR A 121 -9.13 7.30 -5.43
CA THR A 121 -10.14 7.46 -6.51
C THR A 121 -10.24 6.23 -7.41
N ILE A 122 -10.72 5.13 -6.85
CA ILE A 122 -11.14 3.94 -7.56
C ILE A 122 -12.64 4.17 -7.68
N ARG A 123 -13.05 4.67 -8.85
CA ARG A 123 -14.46 4.68 -9.20
C ARG A 123 -14.87 3.21 -9.30
N LEU A 124 -15.35 2.65 -8.19
CA LEU A 124 -15.89 1.30 -8.18
C LEU A 124 -17.15 1.33 -9.03
N TYR A 125 -17.05 0.88 -10.27
CA TYR A 125 -18.22 0.62 -11.09
C TYR A 125 -18.92 -0.61 -10.52
N CYS A 126 -19.90 -0.38 -9.65
CA CYS A 126 -21.01 -1.32 -9.50
C CYS A 126 -21.88 -1.19 -10.76
N CYS A 127 -21.50 -1.87 -11.84
CA CYS A 127 -22.39 -2.02 -12.98
C CYS A 127 -23.19 -3.31 -12.81
N GLY A 128 -24.52 -3.17 -12.69
CA GLY A 128 -25.44 -4.28 -12.69
C GLY A 128 -25.43 -5.04 -14.02
N ALA A 129 -25.80 -6.32 -13.93
CA ALA A 129 -26.02 -7.28 -15.02
C ALA A 129 -24.78 -7.69 -15.85
N GLY A 130 -24.27 -8.89 -15.58
CA GLY A 130 -23.31 -9.61 -16.44
C GLY A 130 -22.04 -10.02 -15.70
N ARG A 131 -22.04 -11.26 -15.21
CA ARG A 131 -21.01 -11.91 -14.38
C ARG A 131 -19.56 -11.45 -14.67
N PRO A 132 -18.88 -10.78 -13.74
CA PRO A 132 -17.44 -10.79 -13.65
C PRO A 132 -17.01 -11.96 -12.76
N ARG A 133 -16.12 -12.81 -13.28
CA ARG A 133 -15.41 -13.82 -12.49
C ARG A 133 -14.47 -13.09 -11.52
N ILE A 134 -15.03 -12.78 -10.36
CA ILE A 134 -14.38 -12.27 -9.16
C ILE A 134 -13.38 -13.35 -8.69
N LEU A 135 -12.07 -13.07 -8.72
CA LEU A 135 -11.10 -13.79 -7.86
C LEU A 135 -10.95 -13.01 -6.54
N LEU A 136 -12.07 -12.73 -5.89
CA LEU A 136 -12.15 -12.74 -4.44
C LEU A 136 -12.58 -14.16 -4.09
N GLY A 137 -11.64 -14.94 -3.57
CA GLY A 137 -12.04 -16.00 -2.66
C GLY A 137 -12.81 -15.33 -1.52
N GLN A 138 -14.10 -15.68 -1.42
CA GLN A 138 -15.10 -15.30 -0.41
C GLN A 138 -16.12 -14.22 -0.83
N THR A 139 -17.27 -14.76 -1.24
CA THR A 139 -18.62 -14.20 -1.10
C THR A 139 -18.83 -13.53 0.26
N TRP A 140 -19.28 -12.29 0.25
CA TRP A 140 -20.03 -11.73 1.37
C TRP A 140 -21.39 -11.26 0.84
N SER A 141 -22.38 -12.12 1.03
CA SER A 141 -23.78 -11.73 1.14
C SER A 141 -23.91 -10.71 2.27
N LEU A 142 -24.74 -9.68 2.04
CA LEU A 142 -25.75 -9.15 2.95
C LEU A 142 -26.34 -7.92 2.24
N ALA A 143 -27.27 -8.20 1.34
CA ALA A 143 -28.43 -7.35 1.16
C ALA A 143 -29.54 -8.04 1.96
N GLU A 144 -29.82 -7.49 3.13
CA GLU A 144 -31.18 -7.25 3.62
C GLU A 144 -31.22 -5.80 4.06
#